data_AF-A0A355X7A9-F1
#
_entry.id   AF-A0A355X7A9-F1
#
_cell.length_a   1.000
_cell.length_b   1.000
_cell.length_c   1.000
_cell.angle_alpha   90.00
_cell.angle_beta   90.00
_cell.angle_gamma   90.00
#
_symmetry.space_group_name_H-M   'P 1'
#
loop_
_entity.id
_entity.type
_entity.pdbx_description
1 polymer ?
#
loop_
_entity_poly.entity_id
_entity_poly.type
_entity_poly.pdbx_seq_one_letter_code
_entity_poly.pdbx_strand_id
1 'polypeptide(L)'
;MTVFTACSGDKKPETPSGTTSQIATEEAKIKEADAAKYIENSYTAEELGLDKVDRDYSFMVSSNGVDIDGDKYVKVVANIIVKNNVTTEDGKDTFSMETIGEYYISFDGKKILKKNMDTNEYEKLENRYADYQKKAAETESHTHVDSETTKAK
;
A
#
# COMPACT_ATOMS: atom_id res chain seq x y z
N MET A 1 -32.19 -21.92 58.57
CA MET A 1 -32.72 -20.55 58.51
C MET A 1 -31.88 -19.78 57.51
N THR A 2 -32.51 -18.87 56.76
CA THR A 2 -31.96 -17.98 55.72
C THR A 2 -32.01 -18.54 54.29
N VAL A 3 -33.11 -18.18 53.61
CA VAL A 3 -33.26 -17.98 52.16
C VAL A 3 -32.38 -16.83 51.69
N PHE A 4 -31.91 -16.81 50.44
CA PHE A 4 -31.98 -15.64 49.53
C PHE A 4 -31.73 -16.05 48.07
N THR A 5 -32.53 -15.41 47.23
CA THR A 5 -32.87 -15.62 45.83
C THR A 5 -31.96 -14.80 44.89
N ALA A 6 -31.77 -15.29 43.66
CA ALA A 6 -31.47 -14.62 42.37
C ALA A 6 -30.79 -13.23 42.34
N CYS A 7 -29.78 -13.04 41.46
CA CYS A 7 -29.98 -12.57 40.09
C CYS A 7 -28.63 -12.23 39.40
N SER A 8 -28.51 -12.67 38.15
CA SER A 8 -27.89 -12.00 37.01
C SER A 8 -26.56 -11.28 37.16
N GLY A 9 -25.57 -11.83 36.45
CA GLY A 9 -24.40 -11.08 36.01
C GLY A 9 -23.22 -11.98 35.75
N ASP A 10 -23.34 -12.90 34.80
CA ASP A 10 -22.18 -13.54 34.17
C ASP A 10 -21.30 -12.45 33.56
N LYS A 11 -20.41 -11.88 34.38
CA LYS A 11 -19.25 -11.14 33.92
C LYS A 11 -18.37 -12.15 33.22
N LYS A 12 -18.64 -12.31 31.92
CA LYS A 12 -17.67 -12.87 30.98
C LYS A 12 -16.34 -12.17 31.25
N PRO A 13 -15.23 -12.89 31.47
CA PRO A 13 -13.94 -12.23 31.52
C PRO A 13 -13.75 -11.57 30.15
N GLU A 14 -13.81 -10.24 30.12
CA GLU A 14 -13.37 -9.44 28.99
C GLU A 14 -11.88 -9.73 28.82
N THR A 15 -11.61 -10.77 28.02
CA THR A 15 -10.32 -10.98 27.40
C THR A 15 -10.04 -9.71 26.60
N PRO A 16 -8.89 -9.04 26.74
CA PRO A 16 -8.53 -7.99 25.81
C PRO A 16 -8.39 -8.67 24.45
N SER A 17 -9.45 -8.62 23.65
CA SER A 17 -9.44 -9.05 22.26
C SER A 17 -8.66 -8.00 21.49
N GLY A 18 -7.34 -7.99 21.67
CA GLY A 18 -6.40 -7.43 20.72
C GLY A 18 -6.32 -8.35 19.51
N THR A 19 -7.47 -8.62 18.88
CA THR A 19 -7.47 -9.10 17.50
C THR A 19 -7.09 -7.86 16.72
N THR A 20 -5.82 -7.73 16.33
CA THR A 20 -5.44 -6.85 15.23
C THR A 20 -6.18 -7.39 14.01
N SER A 21 -7.45 -6.99 13.85
CA SER A 21 -8.30 -7.40 12.74
C SER A 21 -7.55 -7.04 11.47
N GLN A 22 -7.03 -8.06 10.80
CA GLN A 22 -6.38 -7.88 9.51
C GLN A 22 -7.42 -7.25 8.58
N ILE A 23 -7.16 -6.01 8.16
CA ILE A 23 -8.08 -5.30 7.28
C ILE A 23 -7.84 -5.86 5.88
N ALA A 24 -8.68 -6.80 5.46
CA ALA A 24 -8.59 -7.38 4.14
C ALA A 24 -8.72 -6.30 3.06
N THR A 25 -7.79 -6.26 2.11
CA THR A 25 -7.78 -5.28 1.01
C THR A 25 -8.60 -5.73 -0.19
N GLU A 26 -9.40 -6.79 -0.06
CA GLU A 26 -10.17 -7.37 -1.17
C GLU A 26 -11.21 -6.40 -1.74
N GLU A 27 -11.83 -5.61 -0.87
CA GLU A 27 -12.84 -4.59 -1.21
C GLU A 27 -12.22 -3.32 -1.81
N ALA A 28 -10.88 -3.17 -1.75
CA ALA A 28 -10.21 -2.00 -2.29
C ALA A 28 -10.23 -2.02 -3.81
N LYS A 29 -10.53 -0.86 -4.42
CA LYS A 29 -10.51 -0.70 -5.88
C LYS A 29 -9.11 -0.81 -6.48
N ILE A 30 -8.11 -0.39 -5.73
CA ILE A 30 -6.70 -0.37 -6.12
C ILE A 30 -5.95 -1.16 -5.06
N LYS A 31 -5.42 -2.32 -5.44
CA LYS A 31 -4.79 -3.27 -4.50
C LYS A 31 -3.62 -3.99 -5.15
N GLU A 32 -2.86 -4.72 -4.32
CA GLU A 32 -1.76 -5.57 -4.77
C GLU A 32 -0.78 -4.80 -5.69
N ALA A 33 -0.31 -5.42 -6.78
CA ALA A 33 0.63 -4.79 -7.71
C ALA A 33 0.07 -3.51 -8.35
N ASP A 34 -1.25 -3.39 -8.54
CA ASP A 34 -1.85 -2.21 -9.17
C ASP A 34 -1.73 -0.97 -8.29
N ALA A 35 -1.77 -1.14 -6.96
CA ALA A 35 -1.54 -0.04 -6.02
C ALA A 35 -0.10 0.49 -6.11
N ALA A 36 0.90 -0.39 -6.18
CA ALA A 36 2.29 0.02 -6.38
C ALA A 36 2.49 0.72 -7.74
N LYS A 37 2.01 0.10 -8.83
CA LYS A 37 2.10 0.66 -10.19
C LYS A 37 1.38 1.99 -10.33
N TYR A 38 0.24 2.16 -9.65
CA TYR A 38 -0.48 3.42 -9.64
C TYR A 38 0.39 4.54 -9.03
N ILE A 39 0.99 4.30 -7.86
CA ILE A 39 1.87 5.29 -7.21
C ILE A 39 3.08 5.59 -8.09
N GLU A 40 3.72 4.55 -8.65
CA GLU A 40 4.90 4.66 -9.49
C GLU A 40 4.65 5.43 -10.79
N ASN A 41 3.53 5.19 -11.48
CA ASN A 41 3.25 5.80 -12.79
C ASN A 41 2.49 7.13 -12.71
N SER A 42 1.81 7.40 -11.60
CA SER A 42 0.94 8.59 -11.48
C SER A 42 1.63 9.79 -10.84
N TYR A 43 2.71 9.56 -10.10
CA TYR A 43 3.42 10.60 -9.36
C TYR A 43 4.91 10.61 -9.68
N THR A 44 5.50 11.79 -9.63
CA THR A 44 6.95 11.96 -9.77
C THR A 44 7.65 11.71 -8.43
N ALA A 45 8.95 11.42 -8.46
CA ALA A 45 9.75 11.26 -7.25
C ALA A 45 9.64 12.50 -6.32
N GLU A 46 9.59 13.71 -6.87
CA GLU A 46 9.42 14.96 -6.10
C GLU A 46 8.09 15.02 -5.36
N GLU A 47 6.97 14.68 -6.01
CA GLU A 47 5.65 14.63 -5.36
C GLU A 47 5.61 13.58 -4.24
N LEU A 48 6.29 12.46 -4.48
CA LEU A 48 6.45 11.36 -3.55
C LEU A 48 7.47 11.64 -2.44
N GLY A 49 8.24 12.73 -2.51
CA GLY A 49 9.30 13.09 -1.57
C GLY A 49 10.55 12.20 -1.66
N LEU A 50 10.73 11.53 -2.79
CA LEU A 50 11.83 10.62 -3.10
C LEU A 50 12.92 11.27 -3.97
N ASP A 51 12.76 12.53 -4.35
CA ASP A 51 13.71 13.30 -5.18
C ASP A 51 15.11 13.39 -4.58
N LYS A 52 15.21 13.32 -3.24
CA LYS A 52 16.48 13.36 -2.50
C LYS A 52 17.17 12.00 -2.40
N VAL A 53 16.57 10.95 -2.96
CA VAL A 53 17.09 9.59 -2.88
C VAL A 53 17.82 9.23 -4.16
N ASP A 54 19.16 9.25 -4.10
CA ASP A 54 20.04 8.90 -5.21
C ASP A 54 20.19 7.38 -5.42
N ARG A 55 19.19 6.58 -5.04
CA ARG A 55 19.23 5.11 -5.12
C ARG A 55 17.96 4.54 -5.71
N ASP A 56 18.10 3.39 -6.36
CA ASP A 56 16.97 2.61 -6.85
C ASP A 56 16.07 2.18 -5.68
N TYR A 57 14.80 2.55 -5.77
CA TYR A 57 13.76 2.20 -4.80
C TYR A 57 12.73 1.25 -5.43
N SER A 58 12.07 0.47 -4.58
CA SER A 58 11.01 -0.45 -4.97
C SER A 58 9.75 -0.18 -4.16
N PHE A 59 8.60 -0.15 -4.84
CA PHE A 59 7.30 -0.03 -4.20
C PHE A 59 6.78 -1.42 -3.81
N MET A 60 6.40 -1.58 -2.55
CA MET A 60 5.79 -2.79 -2.02
C MET A 60 4.43 -2.47 -1.43
N VAL A 61 3.47 -3.37 -1.60
CA VAL A 61 2.11 -3.20 -1.06
C VAL A 61 1.93 -4.11 0.13
N SER A 62 1.44 -3.54 1.22
CA SER A 62 1.08 -4.28 2.42
C SER A 62 -0.07 -5.23 2.12
N SER A 63 0.04 -6.49 2.54
CA SER A 63 -1.04 -7.48 2.42
C SER A 63 -2.27 -7.09 3.24
N ASN A 64 -2.09 -6.27 4.27
CA ASN A 64 -3.16 -5.78 5.12
C ASN A 64 -3.36 -4.27 4.91
N GLY A 65 -4.63 -3.86 4.92
CA GLY A 65 -5.01 -2.46 4.98
C GLY A 65 -4.74 -1.85 6.36
N VAL A 66 -4.84 -0.53 6.40
CA VAL A 66 -4.64 0.30 7.60
C VAL A 66 -5.88 1.16 7.80
N ASP A 67 -6.35 1.25 9.03
CA ASP A 67 -7.40 2.20 9.42
C ASP A 67 -6.72 3.51 9.82
N ILE A 68 -7.09 4.60 9.16
CA ILE A 68 -6.63 5.96 9.46
C ILE A 68 -7.89 6.80 9.61
N ASP A 69 -8.13 7.29 10.82
CA ASP A 69 -9.29 8.12 11.16
C ASP A 69 -10.66 7.48 10.78
N GLY A 70 -10.77 6.15 10.87
CA GLY A 70 -11.99 5.40 10.53
C GLY A 70 -12.18 5.11 9.04
N ASP A 71 -11.26 5.56 8.19
CA ASP A 71 -11.20 5.20 6.77
C ASP A 71 -10.18 4.08 6.55
N LYS A 72 -10.51 3.12 5.69
CA LYS A 72 -9.63 2.00 5.33
C LYS A 72 -8.74 2.36 4.14
N TYR A 73 -7.45 2.07 4.25
CA TYR A 73 -6.44 2.34 3.23
C TYR A 73 -5.59 1.12 2.91
N VAL A 74 -5.17 0.99 1.66
CA VAL A 74 -4.10 0.10 1.21
C VAL A 74 -2.77 0.83 1.40
N LYS A 75 -1.85 0.24 2.16
CA LYS A 75 -0.52 0.81 2.41
C LYS A 75 0.47 0.37 1.32
N VAL A 76 1.11 1.34 0.70
CA VAL A 76 2.21 1.18 -0.27
C VAL A 76 3.46 1.80 0.33
N VAL A 77 4.59 1.12 0.32
CA VAL A 77 5.86 1.62 0.86
C VAL A 77 6.92 1.65 -0.22
N ALA A 78 7.69 2.72 -0.28
CA ALA A 78 8.92 2.80 -1.08
C ALA A 78 10.09 2.39 -0.19
N ASN A 79 10.82 1.34 -0.59
CA ASN A 79 11.99 0.84 0.12
C ASN A 79 13.23 0.93 -0.76
N ILE A 80 14.37 1.25 -0.15
CA ILE A 80 15.70 1.13 -0.76
C ILE A 80 16.49 0.04 -0.09
N ILE A 81 17.45 -0.51 -0.86
CA ILE A 81 18.44 -1.43 -0.33
C ILE A 81 19.68 -0.64 0.07
N VAL A 82 19.99 -0.65 1.36
CA VAL A 82 21.16 0.01 1.93
C VAL A 82 22.21 -1.05 2.26
N LYS A 83 23.36 -0.97 1.61
CA LYS A 83 24.53 -1.76 2.00
C LYS A 83 25.01 -1.30 3.38
N ASN A 84 25.10 -2.22 4.32
CA ASN A 84 25.62 -1.92 5.65
C ASN A 84 27.15 -1.90 5.63
N ASN A 85 27.74 -1.18 6.59
CA ASN A 85 29.20 -1.16 6.81
C ASN A 85 29.72 -2.37 7.60
N VAL A 86 28.88 -3.38 7.81
CA VAL A 86 29.22 -4.62 8.50
C VAL A 86 29.10 -5.79 7.54
N THR A 87 30.12 -6.64 7.55
CA THR A 87 30.12 -7.93 6.87
C THR A 87 29.73 -9.03 7.85
N THR A 88 29.15 -10.10 7.31
CA THR A 88 28.95 -11.36 8.05
C THR A 88 30.30 -11.99 8.42
N GLU A 89 30.31 -12.97 9.33
CA GLU A 89 31.53 -13.74 9.67
C GLU A 89 32.19 -14.38 8.44
N ASP A 90 31.41 -14.70 7.39
CA ASP A 90 31.88 -15.24 6.11
C ASP A 90 32.40 -14.15 5.13
N GLY A 91 32.48 -12.89 5.55
CA GLY A 91 32.93 -11.78 4.71
C GLY A 91 31.92 -11.33 3.65
N LYS A 92 30.66 -11.81 3.70
CA LYS A 92 29.61 -11.34 2.78
C LYS A 92 29.06 -10.00 3.24
N ASP A 93 28.82 -9.12 2.28
CA ASP A 93 28.11 -7.87 2.48
C ASP A 93 26.74 -8.13 3.09
N THR A 94 26.34 -7.28 4.05
CA THR A 94 24.97 -7.28 4.56
C THR A 94 24.21 -6.09 4.00
N PHE A 95 22.92 -6.29 3.74
CA PHE A 95 22.03 -5.28 3.22
C PHE A 95 20.83 -5.13 4.15
N SER A 96 20.39 -3.89 4.33
CA SER A 96 19.19 -3.53 5.07
C SER A 96 18.18 -2.92 4.11
N MET A 97 16.90 -3.11 4.40
CA MET A 97 15.82 -2.38 3.74
C MET A 97 15.50 -1.15 4.57
N GLU A 98 15.49 0.02 3.93
CA GLU A 98 15.09 1.26 4.55
C GLU A 98 13.85 1.80 3.83
N THR A 99 12.80 2.07 4.59
CA THR A 99 11.58 2.68 4.07
C THR A 99 11.79 4.19 3.97
N ILE A 100 11.70 4.70 2.75
CA ILE A 100 11.90 6.11 2.41
C ILE A 100 10.59 6.84 2.12
N GLY A 101 9.48 6.11 1.97
CA GLY A 101 8.16 6.70 1.77
C GLY A 101 7.04 5.73 2.12
N GLU A 102 5.95 6.26 2.67
CA GLU A 102 4.70 5.52 2.91
C GLU A 102 3.52 6.26 2.27
N TYR A 103 2.74 5.54 1.47
CA TYR A 103 1.59 6.04 0.74
C TYR A 103 0.36 5.18 1.05
N TYR A 104 -0.81 5.81 1.03
CA TYR A 104 -2.05 5.21 1.48
C TYR A 104 -3.14 5.52 0.47
N ILE A 105 -3.76 4.47 -0.06
CA ILE A 105 -4.81 4.56 -1.05
C ILE A 105 -6.11 4.11 -0.40
N SER A 106 -7.11 4.98 -0.30
CA SER A 106 -8.39 4.58 0.31
C SER A 106 -9.03 3.44 -0.47
N PHE A 107 -9.81 2.60 0.21
CA PHE A 107 -10.45 1.45 -0.43
C PHE A 107 -11.38 1.86 -1.59
N ASP A 108 -12.02 3.03 -1.49
CA ASP A 108 -12.85 3.59 -2.56
C ASP A 108 -12.04 4.16 -3.75
N GLY A 109 -10.71 4.21 -3.62
CA GLY A 109 -9.77 4.74 -4.59
C GLY A 109 -9.84 6.26 -4.76
N LYS A 110 -10.48 7.00 -3.83
CA LYS A 110 -10.72 8.45 -3.95
C LYS A 110 -9.68 9.31 -3.23
N LYS A 111 -9.15 8.84 -2.10
CA LYS A 111 -8.19 9.56 -1.27
C LYS A 111 -6.84 8.89 -1.37
N ILE A 112 -5.83 9.67 -1.73
CA ILE A 112 -4.44 9.24 -1.72
C ILE A 112 -3.73 10.10 -0.68
N LEU A 113 -3.05 9.46 0.26
CA LEU A 113 -2.27 10.14 1.29
C LEU A 113 -0.81 9.74 1.15
N LYS A 114 0.08 10.72 1.32
CA LYS A 114 1.51 10.52 1.53
C LYS A 114 1.79 10.80 2.99
N LYS A 115 2.49 9.89 3.67
CA LYS A 115 2.98 10.17 5.01
C LYS A 115 4.27 10.95 4.92
N ASN A 116 4.32 12.05 5.65
CA ASN A 116 5.54 12.78 5.91
C ASN A 116 6.40 11.98 6.90
N MET A 117 7.56 11.51 6.47
CA MET A 117 8.43 10.66 7.28
C MET A 117 9.06 11.42 8.47
N ASP A 118 9.16 12.76 8.38
CA ASP A 118 9.71 13.60 9.45
C ASP A 118 8.67 13.90 10.53
N THR A 119 7.45 14.29 10.15
CA THR A 119 6.40 14.71 11.10
C THR A 119 5.41 13.58 11.46
N ASN A 120 5.42 12.47 10.71
CA ASN A 120 4.40 11.40 10.76
C ASN A 120 2.98 11.86 10.42
N GLU A 121 2.82 13.04 9.83
CA GLU A 121 1.53 13.55 9.36
C GLU A 121 1.19 13.06 7.96
N TYR A 122 -0.09 13.08 7.61
CA TYR A 122 -0.58 12.67 6.31
C TYR A 122 -0.89 13.87 5.42
N GLU A 123 -0.22 13.95 4.28
CA GLU A 123 -0.47 14.91 3.23
C GLU A 123 -1.37 14.30 2.16
N LYS A 124 -2.40 15.02 1.74
CA LYS A 124 -3.29 14.57 0.67
C LYS A 124 -2.63 14.80 -0.69
N LEU A 125 -2.48 13.74 -1.47
CA LEU A 125 -2.07 13.80 -2.87
C LEU A 125 -3.28 13.95 -3.80
N GLU A 126 -3.06 14.59 -4.95
CA GLU A 126 -4.07 14.66 -6.01
C GLU A 126 -4.36 13.26 -6.55
N ASN A 127 -5.64 12.91 -6.71
CA ASN A 127 -6.02 11.61 -7.22
C ASN A 127 -6.02 11.61 -8.75
N ARG A 128 -5.16 10.78 -9.33
CA ARG A 128 -4.96 10.62 -10.77
C ARG A 128 -5.37 9.23 -11.27
N TYR A 129 -6.15 8.49 -10.47
CA TYR A 129 -6.52 7.11 -10.80
C TYR A 129 -7.34 6.99 -12.09
N ALA A 130 -8.20 7.97 -12.36
CA ALA A 130 -8.96 8.01 -13.61
C ALA A 130 -8.04 8.11 -14.85
N ASP A 131 -6.97 8.90 -14.75
CA ASP A 131 -5.99 9.07 -15.83
C ASP A 131 -5.08 7.85 -15.97
N TYR A 132 -4.69 7.24 -14.84
CA TYR A 132 -3.96 5.97 -14.82
C TYR A 132 -4.74 4.86 -15.54
N GLN A 133 -6.04 4.71 -15.26
CA GLN A 133 -6.88 3.71 -15.91
C GLN A 133 -7.02 3.94 -17.43
N LYS A 134 -7.11 5.21 -17.86
CA LYS A 134 -7.14 5.54 -19.29
C LYS A 134 -5.83 5.17 -19.99
N LYS A 135 -4.68 5.53 -19.41
CA LYS A 135 -3.36 5.21 -19.96
C LYS A 135 -3.10 3.70 -19.99
N ALA A 136 -3.52 2.97 -18.95
CA ALA A 136 -3.42 1.52 -18.92
C ALA A 136 -4.22 0.88 -20.07
N ALA A 137 -5.47 1.32 -20.29
CA ALA A 137 -6.30 0.83 -21.38
C ALA A 137 -5.76 1.17 -22.79
N GLU A 138 -5.13 2.35 -22.96
CA GLU A 138 -4.48 2.73 -24.21
C GLU A 138 -3.23 1.87 -24.49
N THR A 139 -2.42 1.61 -23.46
CA THR A 139 -1.20 0.78 -23.59
C THR A 139 -1.55 -0.68 -23.96
N GLU A 140 -2.68 -1.20 -23.48
CA GLU A 140 -3.17 -2.55 -23.82
C GLU A 140 -3.90 -2.63 -25.17
N SER A 141 -4.40 -1.50 -25.70
CA SER A 141 -5.12 -1.47 -26.99
C SER A 141 -4.18 -1.39 -28.22
N HIS A 142 -2.89 -1.13 -28.02
CA HIS A 142 -1.89 -1.06 -29.09
C HIS A 142 -1.25 -2.41 -29.48
N THR A 143 -1.74 -3.54 -28.96
CA THR A 143 -1.32 -4.90 -29.40
C THR A 143 -2.32 -5.60 -30.33
N HIS A 144 -3.34 -4.91 -30.86
CA HIS A 144 -4.28 -5.51 -31.82
C HIS A 144 -4.52 -4.72 -33.11
N VAL A 145 -3.45 -4.39 -33.84
CA VAL A 145 -3.44 -4.17 -35.30
C VAL A 145 -1.96 -4.35 -35.70
N ASP A 146 -1.51 -5.22 -36.59
CA ASP A 146 -2.05 -5.69 -37.84
C ASP A 146 -1.64 -7.15 -38.08
N SER A 147 -2.60 -8.03 -38.37
CA SER A 147 -2.35 -9.22 -39.18
C SER A 147 -3.33 -9.20 -40.32
N GLU A 148 -2.87 -8.47 -41.34
CA GLU A 148 -3.38 -8.31 -42.68
C GLU A 148 -4.11 -9.58 -43.19
N THR A 149 -5.43 -9.49 -43.34
CA THR A 149 -6.20 -10.47 -44.11
C THR A 149 -6.01 -10.15 -45.59
N THR A 150 -4.96 -10.68 -46.19
CA THR A 150 -4.80 -10.65 -47.65
C THR A 150 -5.46 -11.90 -48.23
N LYS A 151 -6.76 -11.77 -48.51
CA LYS A 151 -7.52 -12.70 -49.35
C LYS A 151 -7.41 -12.24 -50.81
N ALA A 152 -6.58 -12.92 -51.59
CA ALA A 152 -6.59 -12.91 -53.06
C ALA A 152 -5.93 -14.21 -53.53
N LYS A 153 -6.35 -14.93 -54.55
CA LYS A 153 -7.55 -15.02 -55.38
C LYS A 153 -7.42 -16.39 -56.04
#